data_AF-A0A7V2T0P4-F1
#
_entry.id   AF-A0A7V2T0P4-F1
#
_cell.length_a   1.000
_cell.length_b   1.000
_cell.length_c   1.000
_cell.angle_alpha   90.00
_cell.angle_beta   90.00
_cell.angle_gamma   90.00
#
_symmetry.space_group_name_H-M   'P 1'
#
loop_
_entity.id
_entity.type
_entity.pdbx_description
1 polymer ?
#
loop_
_entity_poly.entity_id
_entity_poly.type
_entity_poly.pdbx_seq_one_letter_code
_entity_poly.pdbx_strand_id
1 'polypeptide(L)'
;MINNSNKSEYLWTIGAILGFALLLVVGYKIKVSITPSIVATAPLDTSCDLRKGKCTTVFPTGEKISLSMTPNSIPVLRPLVLNVTIEGIDASNIEVDFIGIDMDMGYNRSKLNKINAGNFKGKVVIPACSHSRMEWEAQVLLHTSSGLIMAPFRFYTLK
;
A
#
# COMPACT_ATOMS: atom_id res chain seq x y z
N MET A 1 0.57 26.15 55.81
CA MET A 1 1.87 25.46 55.73
C MET A 1 1.66 24.21 54.89
N ILE A 2 2.06 24.23 53.62
CA ILE A 2 1.94 23.05 52.75
C ILE A 2 2.99 22.06 53.24
N ASN A 3 2.53 20.92 53.77
CA ASN A 3 3.37 19.89 54.35
C ASN A 3 4.39 19.39 53.31
N ASN A 4 5.67 19.28 53.69
CA ASN A 4 6.77 18.97 52.76
C ASN A 4 6.60 17.59 52.08
N SER A 5 5.84 16.69 52.72
CA SER A 5 5.42 15.39 52.17
C SER A 5 4.53 15.51 50.93
N ASN A 6 3.61 16.46 50.90
CA ASN A 6 2.70 16.63 49.76
C ASN A 6 3.47 17.23 48.57
N LYS A 7 4.47 18.08 48.83
CA LYS A 7 5.29 18.73 47.79
C LYS A 7 6.16 17.73 47.02
N SER A 8 6.73 16.73 47.68
CA SER A 8 7.50 15.68 46.99
C SER A 8 6.60 14.81 46.11
N GLU A 9 5.40 14.49 46.58
CA GLU A 9 4.40 13.73 45.82
C GLU A 9 3.92 14.48 44.56
N TYR A 10 3.69 15.80 44.64
CA TYR A 10 3.41 16.64 43.47
C TYR A 10 4.57 16.69 42.46
N LEU A 11 5.82 16.68 42.93
CA LEU A 11 6.99 16.67 42.03
C LEU A 11 7.13 15.34 41.28
N TRP A 12 6.90 14.21 41.96
CA TRP A 12 6.92 12.89 41.33
C TRP A 12 5.79 12.70 40.31
N THR A 13 4.59 13.16 40.65
CA THR A 13 3.43 13.09 39.73
C THR A 13 3.64 13.96 38.49
N ILE A 14 4.13 15.20 38.63
CA ILE A 14 4.48 16.06 37.49
C ILE A 14 5.57 15.40 36.64
N GLY A 15 6.61 14.86 37.26
CA GLY A 15 7.68 14.14 36.57
C GLY A 15 7.17 12.94 35.77
N ALA A 16 6.27 12.14 36.36
CA ALA A 16 5.65 11.00 35.69
C ALA A 16 4.79 11.43 34.49
N ILE A 17 3.99 12.50 34.63
CA ILE A 17 3.17 13.04 33.53
C ILE A 17 4.05 13.56 32.39
N LEU A 18 5.11 14.31 32.70
CA LEU A 18 6.05 14.82 31.70
C LEU A 18 6.80 13.68 30.99
N GLY A 19 7.24 12.66 31.73
CA GLY A 19 7.86 11.47 31.17
C GLY A 19 6.93 10.72 30.23
N PHE A 20 5.67 10.53 30.62
CA PHE A 20 4.66 9.89 29.78
C PHE A 20 4.34 10.72 28.52
N ALA A 21 4.18 12.03 28.65
CA ALA A 21 3.97 12.92 27.52
C ALA A 21 5.15 12.87 26.53
N LEU A 22 6.38 12.83 27.03
CA LEU A 22 7.58 12.68 26.19
C LEU A 22 7.58 11.35 25.44
N LEU A 23 7.26 10.24 26.10
CA LEU A 23 7.15 8.92 25.48
C LEU A 23 6.09 8.90 24.36
N LEU A 24 4.94 9.54 24.57
CA LEU A 24 3.91 9.69 23.54
C LEU A 24 4.40 10.50 22.33
N VAL A 25 5.09 11.63 22.56
CA VAL A 25 5.63 12.47 21.48
C VAL A 25 6.70 11.73 20.69
N VAL A 26 7.62 11.05 21.37
CA VAL A 26 8.67 10.23 20.73
C VAL A 26 8.03 9.10 19.92
N GLY A 27 7.08 8.35 20.49
CA GLY A 27 6.37 7.30 19.78
C GLY A 27 5.63 7.81 18.53
N TYR A 28 4.98 8.98 18.64
CA TYR A 28 4.33 9.63 17.50
C TYR A 28 5.32 10.03 16.40
N LYS A 29 6.44 10.67 16.74
CA LYS A 29 7.48 11.07 15.79
C LYS A 29 8.12 9.87 15.10
N ILE A 30 8.37 8.78 15.83
CA ILE A 30 8.87 7.51 15.28
C ILE A 30 7.88 6.94 14.27
N LYS A 31 6.58 6.87 14.62
CA LYS A 31 5.54 6.36 13.69
C LYS A 31 5.48 7.16 12.39
N VAL A 32 5.49 8.49 12.47
CA VAL A 32 5.45 9.37 11.29
C VAL A 32 6.70 9.20 10.43
N SER A 33 7.89 9.09 11.05
CA SER A 33 9.14 8.91 10.31
C SER A 33 9.26 7.57 9.58
N ILE A 34 8.56 6.53 10.04
CA ILE A 34 8.63 5.18 9.46
C ILE A 34 7.56 4.97 8.38
N THR A 35 6.54 5.84 8.31
CA THR A 35 5.50 5.71 7.27
C THR A 35 6.04 6.27 5.96
N PRO A 36 6.35 5.43 4.95
CA PRO A 36 6.94 5.95 3.72
C PRO A 36 5.92 6.82 2.98
N SER A 37 6.31 8.05 2.63
CA SER A 37 5.49 8.93 1.81
C SER A 37 5.51 8.49 0.36
N ILE A 38 4.38 8.67 -0.33
CA ILE A 38 4.32 8.50 -1.79
C ILE A 38 5.08 9.68 -2.42
N VAL A 39 6.18 9.38 -3.11
CA VAL A 39 7.04 10.37 -3.77
C VAL A 39 6.73 10.53 -5.25
N ALA A 40 6.11 9.52 -5.87
CA ALA A 40 5.65 9.59 -7.25
C ALA A 40 4.41 8.72 -7.47
N THR A 41 3.52 9.19 -8.33
CA THR A 41 2.32 8.48 -8.77
C THR A 41 2.31 8.43 -10.29
N ALA A 42 2.22 7.22 -10.86
CA ALA A 42 2.06 7.05 -12.30
C ALA A 42 0.69 7.55 -12.75
N PRO A 43 0.56 8.07 -13.99
CA PRO A 43 -0.74 8.41 -14.53
C PRO A 43 -1.60 7.14 -14.67
N LEU A 44 -2.90 7.29 -14.37
CA LEU A 44 -3.89 6.25 -14.64
C LEU A 44 -4.14 6.16 -16.14
N ASP A 45 -3.92 4.98 -16.72
CA ASP A 45 -4.35 4.67 -18.08
C ASP A 45 -5.79 4.13 -18.06
N THR A 46 -6.75 4.97 -18.46
CA THR A 46 -8.18 4.61 -18.51
C THR A 46 -8.51 3.67 -19.67
N SER A 47 -7.62 3.49 -20.64
CA SER A 47 -7.80 2.55 -21.74
C SER A 47 -7.40 1.13 -21.34
N CYS A 48 -6.64 0.97 -20.25
CA CYS A 48 -6.19 -0.32 -19.80
C CYS A 48 -7.19 -1.02 -18.88
N ASP A 49 -7.46 -2.28 -19.21
CA ASP A 49 -8.28 -3.19 -18.41
C ASP A 49 -7.49 -4.48 -18.19
N LEU A 50 -7.16 -4.79 -16.92
CA LEU A 50 -6.38 -5.98 -16.56
C LEU A 50 -7.07 -7.30 -16.96
N ARG A 51 -8.37 -7.27 -17.27
CA ARG A 51 -9.08 -8.43 -17.80
C ARG A 51 -8.69 -8.76 -19.24
N LYS A 52 -8.24 -7.76 -20.00
CA LYS A 52 -7.81 -7.89 -21.40
C LYS A 52 -6.35 -8.31 -21.53
N GLY A 53 -5.56 -8.19 -20.47
CA GLY A 53 -4.17 -8.63 -20.45
C GLY A 53 -3.29 -7.82 -19.52
N LYS A 54 -1.99 -7.80 -19.83
CA LYS A 54 -1.00 -7.01 -19.09
C LYS A 54 -1.21 -5.52 -19.36
N CYS A 55 -1.31 -4.74 -18.28
CA CYS A 55 -1.26 -3.28 -18.34
C CYS A 55 0.15 -2.77 -18.07
N THR A 56 0.56 -1.70 -18.74
CA THR A 56 1.86 -1.05 -18.55
C THR A 56 1.66 0.45 -18.45
N THR A 57 2.20 1.06 -17.39
CA THR A 57 2.32 2.52 -17.28
C THR A 57 3.78 2.92 -17.50
N VAL A 58 3.97 4.09 -18.08
CA VAL A 58 5.28 4.67 -18.41
C VAL A 58 5.36 6.03 -17.76
N PHE A 59 6.40 6.24 -16.95
CA PHE A 59 6.67 7.53 -16.33
C PHE A 59 7.25 8.51 -17.37
N PRO A 60 7.08 9.83 -17.18
CA PRO A 60 7.70 10.84 -18.05
C PRO A 60 9.22 10.70 -18.18
N THR A 61 9.86 10.13 -17.17
CA THR A 61 11.30 9.86 -17.07
C THR A 61 11.74 8.55 -17.73
N GLY A 62 10.81 7.75 -18.26
CA GLY A 62 11.06 6.56 -19.09
C GLY A 62 10.97 5.22 -18.36
N GLU A 63 10.83 5.24 -17.03
CA GLU A 63 10.59 4.04 -16.23
C GLU A 63 9.24 3.41 -16.54
N LYS A 64 9.14 2.09 -16.36
CA LYS A 64 7.91 1.35 -16.64
C LYS A 64 7.54 0.44 -15.51
N ILE A 65 6.24 0.35 -15.27
CA ILE A 65 5.65 -0.63 -14.35
C ILE A 65 4.55 -1.35 -15.12
N SER A 66 4.60 -2.68 -15.14
CA SER A 66 3.55 -3.50 -15.73
C SER A 66 2.95 -4.43 -14.70
N LEU A 67 1.63 -4.64 -14.79
CA LEU A 67 0.87 -5.56 -13.95
C LEU A 67 0.07 -6.51 -14.84
N SER A 68 0.08 -7.79 -14.50
CA SER A 68 -0.85 -8.78 -15.05
C SER A 68 -1.40 -9.69 -13.95
N MET A 69 -2.61 -10.21 -14.20
CA MET A 69 -3.32 -11.10 -13.29
C MET A 69 -3.71 -12.39 -14.03
N THR A 70 -3.60 -13.53 -13.36
CA THR A 70 -3.97 -14.83 -13.95
C THR A 70 -4.84 -15.64 -12.98
N PRO A 71 -6.02 -16.13 -13.41
CA PRO A 71 -6.64 -15.90 -14.73
C PRO A 71 -7.10 -14.44 -14.94
N ASN A 72 -7.09 -13.98 -16.19
CA ASN A 72 -7.52 -12.64 -16.59
C ASN A 72 -9.04 -12.44 -16.52
N SER A 73 -9.84 -13.50 -16.31
CA SER A 73 -11.25 -13.34 -15.97
C SER A 73 -11.49 -12.72 -14.59
N ILE A 74 -10.46 -12.72 -13.74
CA ILE A 74 -10.44 -12.18 -12.38
C ILE A 74 -11.66 -12.65 -11.56
N PRO A 75 -11.80 -13.97 -11.33
CA PRO A 75 -12.87 -14.51 -10.50
C PRO A 75 -12.74 -14.04 -9.04
N VAL A 76 -13.85 -13.61 -8.45
CA VAL A 76 -13.94 -13.34 -7.02
C VAL A 76 -13.79 -14.63 -6.21
N LEU A 77 -13.28 -14.52 -4.98
CA LEU A 77 -13.09 -15.63 -4.04
C LEU A 77 -12.24 -16.80 -4.56
N ARG A 78 -11.40 -16.55 -5.57
CA ARG A 78 -10.43 -17.53 -6.08
C ARG A 78 -9.01 -16.95 -6.09
N PRO A 79 -7.99 -17.78 -5.89
CA PRO A 79 -6.60 -17.33 -5.99
C PRO A 79 -6.27 -16.80 -7.39
N LEU A 80 -5.64 -15.64 -7.42
CA LEU A 80 -5.12 -14.98 -8.61
C LEU A 80 -3.61 -14.86 -8.45
N VAL A 81 -2.90 -15.13 -9.53
CA VAL A 81 -1.46 -14.89 -9.59
C VAL A 81 -1.23 -13.48 -10.12
N LEU A 82 -0.48 -12.69 -9.36
CA LEU A 82 -0.03 -11.36 -9.76
C LEU A 82 1.38 -11.48 -10.32
N ASN A 83 1.64 -10.85 -11.46
CA ASN A 83 2.99 -10.62 -11.96
C ASN A 83 3.20 -9.13 -12.17
N VAL A 84 4.26 -8.60 -11.57
CA VAL A 84 4.70 -7.21 -11.75
C VAL A 84 6.07 -7.20 -12.38
N THR A 85 6.23 -6.40 -13.43
CA THR A 85 7.54 -6.16 -14.05
C THR A 85 7.88 -4.68 -13.98
N ILE A 86 9.11 -4.37 -13.58
CA ILE A 86 9.61 -3.00 -13.47
C ILE A 86 10.85 -2.84 -14.35
N GLU A 87 10.93 -1.70 -15.04
CA GLU A 87 12.07 -1.31 -15.88
C GLU A 87 12.51 0.10 -15.47
N GLY A 88 13.81 0.29 -15.23
CA GLY A 88 14.37 1.59 -14.84
C GLY A 88 14.12 1.99 -13.37
N ILE A 89 13.55 1.11 -12.55
CA ILE A 89 13.27 1.38 -11.11
C ILE A 89 14.00 0.34 -10.26
N ASP A 90 14.69 0.81 -9.21
CA ASP A 90 15.21 -0.07 -8.16
C ASP A 90 14.24 -0.09 -6.97
N ALA A 91 13.59 -1.24 -6.77
CA ALA A 91 12.63 -1.46 -5.71
C ALA A 91 13.05 -2.63 -4.81
N SER A 92 13.02 -2.38 -3.50
CA SER A 92 13.35 -3.35 -2.45
C SER A 92 12.18 -4.28 -2.11
N ASN A 93 10.96 -3.76 -2.17
CA ASN A 93 9.72 -4.48 -1.90
C ASN A 93 8.62 -3.97 -2.85
N ILE A 94 7.73 -4.87 -3.28
CA ILE A 94 6.55 -4.52 -4.06
C ILE A 94 5.31 -5.10 -3.39
N GLU A 95 4.31 -4.25 -3.24
CA GLU A 95 2.99 -4.63 -2.77
C GLU A 95 1.95 -4.24 -3.83
N VAL A 96 0.83 -4.95 -3.87
CA VAL A 96 -0.34 -4.55 -4.68
C VAL A 96 -1.52 -4.43 -3.74
N ASP A 97 -2.07 -3.23 -3.64
CA ASP A 97 -3.26 -2.93 -2.86
C ASP A 97 -4.49 -2.86 -3.76
N PHE A 98 -5.59 -3.48 -3.37
CA PHE A 98 -6.81 -3.54 -4.17
C PHE A 98 -7.91 -2.71 -3.51
N ILE A 99 -8.30 -1.63 -4.19
CA ILE A 99 -9.29 -0.67 -3.70
C ILE A 99 -10.56 -0.78 -4.54
N GLY A 100 -11.72 -0.86 -3.88
CA GLY A 100 -13.00 -0.71 -4.56
C GLY A 100 -13.26 0.76 -4.86
N ILE A 101 -13.57 1.10 -6.12
CA ILE A 101 -13.80 2.50 -6.52
C ILE A 101 -15.05 3.07 -5.85
N ASP A 102 -16.11 2.27 -5.74
CA ASP A 102 -17.40 2.71 -5.22
C ASP A 102 -17.61 2.36 -3.73
N MET A 103 -16.74 1.53 -3.15
CA MET A 103 -16.85 1.10 -1.76
C MET A 103 -15.51 0.65 -1.17
N ASP A 104 -15.30 0.96 0.11
CA ASP A 104 -14.16 0.45 0.87
C ASP A 104 -14.34 -1.04 1.17
N MET A 105 -13.40 -1.85 0.68
CA MET A 105 -13.37 -3.30 0.87
C MET A 105 -12.40 -3.71 1.97
N GLY A 106 -11.88 -2.75 2.73
CA GLY A 106 -10.86 -2.95 3.74
C GLY A 106 -9.50 -3.29 3.14
N TYR A 107 -8.63 -3.85 3.99
CA TYR A 107 -7.26 -4.16 3.65
C TYR A 107 -7.17 -5.36 2.69
N ASN A 108 -6.89 -5.10 1.42
CA ASN A 108 -6.71 -6.13 0.39
C ASN A 108 -5.34 -5.98 -0.25
N ARG A 109 -4.27 -6.18 0.52
CA ARG A 109 -2.90 -5.98 0.04
C ARG A 109 -2.11 -7.27 -0.02
N SER A 110 -1.47 -7.50 -1.17
CA SER A 110 -0.58 -8.64 -1.41
C SER A 110 0.87 -8.18 -1.53
N LYS A 111 1.77 -8.78 -0.76
CA LYS A 111 3.22 -8.60 -0.93
C LYS A 111 3.73 -9.55 -2.01
N LEU A 112 4.58 -9.06 -2.90
CA LEU A 112 5.13 -9.85 -3.99
C LEU A 112 6.55 -10.33 -3.66
N ASN A 113 6.85 -11.56 -4.06
CA ASN A 113 8.19 -12.12 -3.98
C ASN A 113 8.98 -11.75 -5.24
N LYS A 114 10.21 -11.29 -5.06
CA LYS A 114 11.15 -11.08 -6.16
C LYS A 114 11.54 -12.43 -6.76
N ILE A 115 11.29 -12.62 -8.04
CA ILE A 115 11.65 -13.85 -8.77
C ILE A 115 13.04 -13.69 -9.39
N ASN A 116 13.31 -12.54 -9.99
CA ASN A 116 14.62 -12.13 -10.48
C ASN A 116 14.65 -10.60 -10.62
N ALA A 117 15.71 -10.04 -11.21
CA ALA A 117 15.82 -8.60 -11.43
C ALA A 117 14.62 -8.07 -12.23
N GLY A 118 13.90 -7.11 -11.66
CA GLY A 118 12.75 -6.47 -12.30
C GLY A 118 11.47 -7.29 -12.35
N ASN A 119 11.44 -8.54 -11.88
CA ASN A 119 10.24 -9.40 -11.95
C ASN A 119 9.79 -9.91 -10.57
N PHE A 120 8.51 -9.69 -10.28
CA PHE A 120 7.91 -9.97 -8.98
C PHE A 120 6.61 -10.75 -9.15
N LYS A 121 6.32 -11.66 -8.21
CA LYS A 121 5.16 -12.53 -8.26
C LYS A 121 4.53 -12.72 -6.90
N GLY A 122 3.19 -12.74 -6.86
CA GLY A 122 2.43 -12.95 -5.64
C GLY A 122 1.08 -13.57 -5.91
N LYS A 123 0.31 -13.75 -4.84
CA LYS A 123 -1.06 -14.27 -4.92
C LYS A 123 -2.00 -13.34 -4.16
N VAL A 124 -3.22 -13.21 -4.68
CA VAL A 124 -4.30 -12.48 -4.02
C VAL A 124 -5.62 -13.21 -4.23
N VAL A 125 -6.60 -12.93 -3.38
CA VAL A 125 -8.00 -13.32 -3.57
C VAL A 125 -8.80 -12.04 -3.54
N ILE A 126 -9.54 -11.73 -4.62
CA ILE A 126 -10.45 -10.57 -4.63
C ILE A 126 -11.71 -10.95 -3.84
N PRO A 127 -12.11 -10.17 -2.82
CA PRO A 127 -13.30 -10.46 -2.03
C PRO A 127 -14.58 -10.34 -2.88
N ALA A 128 -15.63 -11.04 -2.47
CA ALA A 128 -16.93 -10.95 -3.12
C ALA A 128 -17.63 -9.63 -2.78
N CYS A 129 -18.36 -9.09 -3.76
CA CYS A 129 -19.28 -7.97 -3.60
C CYS A 129 -20.73 -8.46 -3.72
N SER A 130 -21.67 -7.76 -3.08
CA SER A 130 -23.10 -8.00 -3.27
C SER A 130 -23.56 -7.59 -4.68
N HIS A 131 -22.90 -6.60 -5.29
CA HIS A 131 -23.20 -6.10 -6.62
C HIS A 131 -22.77 -7.09 -7.71
N SER A 132 -23.49 -7.08 -8.85
CA SER A 132 -23.18 -7.94 -10.01
C SER A 132 -21.88 -7.53 -10.71
N ARG A 133 -21.52 -6.25 -10.63
CA ARG A 133 -20.29 -5.67 -11.17
C ARG A 133 -19.70 -4.73 -10.12
N MET A 134 -18.37 -4.77 -10.01
CA MET A 134 -17.62 -3.88 -9.13
C MET A 134 -16.38 -3.38 -9.85
N GLU A 135 -16.16 -2.07 -9.82
CA GLU A 135 -14.95 -1.42 -10.32
C GLU A 135 -13.86 -1.41 -9.24
N TRP A 136 -12.64 -1.75 -9.66
CA TRP A 136 -11.48 -1.91 -8.79
C TRP A 136 -10.28 -1.13 -9.32
N GLU A 137 -9.43 -0.71 -8.41
CA GLU A 137 -8.09 -0.20 -8.69
C GLU A 137 -7.05 -1.05 -7.96
N ALA A 138 -6.14 -1.65 -8.72
CA ALA A 138 -4.93 -2.28 -8.20
C ALA A 138 -3.82 -1.23 -8.17
N GLN A 139 -3.41 -0.82 -6.98
CA GLN A 139 -2.30 0.10 -6.75
C GLN A 139 -1.02 -0.69 -6.50
N VAL A 140 -0.11 -0.68 -7.47
CA VAL A 140 1.22 -1.28 -7.31
C VAL A 140 2.12 -0.29 -6.58
N LEU A 141 2.61 -0.69 -5.41
CA LEU A 141 3.40 0.12 -4.48
C LEU A 141 4.85 -0.40 -4.47
N LEU A 142 5.79 0.41 -4.93
CA LEU A 142 7.21 0.09 -4.99
C LEU A 142 7.95 0.84 -3.87
N HIS A 143 8.61 0.10 -2.99
CA HIS A 143 9.47 0.67 -1.96
C HIS A 143 10.87 0.92 -2.51
N THR A 144 11.20 2.18 -2.74
CA THR A 144 12.51 2.65 -3.20
C THR A 144 13.28 3.31 -2.05
N SER A 145 14.56 3.58 -2.24
CA SER A 145 15.38 4.36 -1.29
C SER A 145 14.87 5.80 -1.11
N SER A 146 14.22 6.37 -2.13
CA SER A 146 13.64 7.71 -2.11
C SER A 146 12.24 7.78 -1.49
N GLY A 147 11.55 6.65 -1.32
CA GLY A 147 10.17 6.60 -0.84
C GLY A 147 9.29 5.62 -1.64
N LEU A 148 7.97 5.78 -1.55
CA LEU A 148 7.00 4.95 -2.27
C LEU A 148 6.68 5.51 -3.65
N ILE A 149 6.78 4.66 -4.67
CA ILE A 149 6.20 4.93 -6.00
C ILE A 149 4.90 4.14 -6.13
N MET A 150 3.82 4.78 -6.58
CA MET A 150 2.51 4.15 -6.79
C MET A 150 2.13 4.14 -8.27
N ALA A 151 1.66 2.99 -8.78
CA ALA A 151 1.06 2.88 -10.11
C ALA A 151 -0.35 2.28 -10.05
N PRO A 152 -1.41 3.04 -10.42
CA PRO A 152 -2.77 2.55 -10.42
C PRO A 152 -3.14 1.81 -11.73
N PHE A 153 -3.85 0.70 -11.62
CA PHE A 153 -4.40 -0.06 -12.75
C PHE A 153 -5.86 -0.43 -12.46
N ARG A 154 -6.76 -0.18 -13.42
CA ARG A 154 -8.20 -0.45 -13.24
C ARG A 154 -8.66 -1.74 -13.90
N PHE A 155 -9.71 -2.31 -13.33
CA PHE A 155 -10.42 -3.48 -13.83
C PHE A 155 -11.78 -3.59 -13.15
N TYR A 156 -12.60 -4.55 -13.59
CA TYR A 156 -13.84 -4.87 -12.90
C TYR A 156 -13.95 -6.37 -12.63
N THR A 157 -14.75 -6.73 -11.63
CA THR A 157 -15.18 -8.11 -11.40
C THR A 157 -16.65 -8.28 -11.73
N LEU A 158 -17.03 -9.50 -12.08
CA LEU A 158 -18.44 -9.91 -12.23
C LEU A 158 -18.73 -11.01 -11.22
N LYS A 159 -19.95 -11.01 -10.67
CA LYS A 159 -20.46 -12.07 -9.79
C LYS A 159 -20.98 -13.27 -10.58
#